data_AF-A0A9D5Q777-F1
#
_entry.id   AF-A0A9D5Q777-F1
#
_cell.length_a   1.000
_cell.length_b   1.000
_cell.length_c   1.000
_cell.angle_alpha   90.00
_cell.angle_beta   90.00
_cell.angle_gamma   90.00
#
_symmetry.space_group_name_H-M   'P 1'
#
loop_
_entity.id
_entity.type
_entity.pdbx_description
1 polymer ?
#
loop_
_entity_poly.entity_id
_entity_poly.type
_entity_poly.pdbx_seq_one_letter_code
_entity_poly.pdbx_strand_id
1 'polypeptide(L)'
;MLRIYRVYDDVLPIHQAAIRQVQEILRTHFSDIADREIQKLPQQLQNPLKYRFRSLLFVAEGARKQVQGFALVMHEPNVRFCFLDFLASAPGKT
;
A
#
# COMPACT_ATOMS: atom_id res chain seq x y z
N MET A 1 10.66 -10.94 13.72
CA MET A 1 11.46 -10.50 12.57
C MET A 1 10.57 -9.66 11.66
N LEU A 2 11.04 -8.51 11.21
CA LEU A 2 10.33 -7.64 10.28
C LEU A 2 10.83 -7.92 8.86
N ARG A 3 9.93 -8.11 7.90
CA ARG A 3 10.26 -8.29 6.48
C ARG A 3 9.58 -7.21 5.66
N ILE A 4 10.34 -6.46 4.87
CA ILE A 4 9.79 -5.51 3.91
C ILE A 4 9.80 -6.14 2.52
N TYR A 5 8.67 -6.09 1.82
CA TYR A 5 8.55 -6.55 0.44
C TYR A 5 7.60 -5.68 -0.35
N ARG A 6 7.72 -5.75 -1.68
CA ARG A 6 6.82 -5.08 -2.60
C ARG A 6 5.63 -5.98 -2.95
N VAL A 7 4.44 -5.41 -2.90
CA VAL A 7 3.21 -6.02 -3.43
C VAL A 7 3.01 -5.49 -4.86
N TYR A 8 3.00 -6.40 -5.84
CA TYR A 8 2.88 -6.06 -7.26
C TYR A 8 1.43 -5.93 -7.71
N ASP A 9 0.59 -6.85 -7.22
CA ASP A 9 -0.81 -7.01 -7.58
C ASP A 9 -1.53 -7.75 -6.44
N ASP A 10 -2.85 -7.90 -6.57
CA ASP A 10 -3.75 -8.60 -5.66
C ASP A 10 -4.14 -10.01 -6.18
N VAL A 11 -3.33 -10.63 -7.06
CA VAL A 11 -3.66 -11.96 -7.62
C VAL A 11 -3.46 -13.05 -6.58
N LEU A 12 -2.39 -12.98 -5.79
CA LEU A 12 -2.09 -13.97 -4.77
C LEU A 12 -2.88 -13.70 -3.48
N PRO A 13 -3.45 -14.73 -2.82
CA PRO A 13 -4.20 -14.56 -1.56
C PRO A 13 -3.42 -13.86 -0.44
N ILE A 14 -2.09 -14.05 -0.41
CA ILE A 14 -1.21 -13.38 0.55
C ILE A 14 -1.14 -11.86 0.29
N HIS A 15 -1.10 -11.43 -0.97
CA HIS A 15 -1.13 -10.01 -1.32
C HIS A 15 -2.50 -9.40 -1.04
N GLN A 16 -3.59 -10.11 -1.31
CA GLN A 16 -4.94 -9.65 -0.96
C GLN A 16 -5.10 -9.43 0.55
N ALA A 17 -4.56 -10.33 1.37
CA ALA A 17 -4.57 -10.19 2.83
C ALA A 17 -3.72 -9.00 3.29
N ALA A 18 -2.56 -8.78 2.68
CA ALA A 18 -1.71 -7.61 2.97
C ALA A 18 -2.41 -6.30 2.57
N ILE A 19 -3.00 -6.24 1.37
CA ILE A 19 -3.71 -5.06 0.87
C ILE A 19 -4.91 -4.72 1.75
N ARG A 20 -5.69 -5.70 2.21
CA ARG A 20 -6.79 -5.46 3.16
C ARG A 20 -6.31 -4.82 4.46
N GLN A 21 -5.23 -5.33 5.05
CA GLN A 21 -4.63 -4.74 6.25
C GLN A 21 -4.11 -3.32 5.99
N VAL A 22 -3.52 -3.06 4.82
CA VAL A 22 -3.11 -1.70 4.41
C VAL A 22 -4.30 -0.76 4.32
N GLN A 23 -5.42 -1.20 3.75
CA GLN A 23 -6.65 -0.40 3.69
C GLN A 23 -7.21 -0.08 5.08
N GLU A 24 -7.12 -1.02 6.03
CA GLU A 24 -7.52 -0.79 7.43
C GLU A 24 -6.62 0.25 8.12
N ILE A 25 -5.29 0.16 7.91
CA ILE A 25 -4.33 1.15 8.42
C ILE A 25 -4.60 2.53 7.82
N LEU A 26 -4.86 2.61 6.51
CA LEU A 26 -5.22 3.87 5.82
C LEU A 26 -6.46 4.51 6.43
N ARG A 27 -7.55 3.75 6.63
CA ARG A 27 -8.78 4.25 7.26
C ARG A 27 -8.54 4.78 8.66
N THR A 28 -7.65 4.12 9.41
CA THR A 28 -7.38 4.48 10.81
C THR A 28 -6.57 5.77 10.92
N HIS A 29 -5.56 5.95 10.06
CA HIS A 29 -4.65 7.11 10.14
C HIS A 29 -5.11 8.32 9.34
N PHE A 30 -5.93 8.13 8.30
CA PHE A 30 -6.32 9.18 7.37
C PHE A 30 -7.85 9.22 7.21
N SER A 31 -8.53 9.74 8.23
CA SER A 31 -9.99 9.83 8.29
C SER A 31 -10.63 10.66 7.17
N ASP A 32 -9.88 11.61 6.61
CA ASP A 32 -10.38 12.54 5.59
C ASP A 32 -10.33 11.95 4.17
N ILE A 33 -9.71 10.78 4.01
CA ILE A 33 -9.70 10.07 2.73
C ILE A 33 -11.05 9.36 2.55
N ALA A 34 -11.73 9.68 1.45
CA ALA A 34 -12.97 9.00 1.11
C ALA A 34 -12.73 7.49 0.93
N ASP A 35 -13.56 6.66 1.54
CA ASP A 35 -13.46 5.19 1.50
C ASP A 35 -13.35 4.62 0.09
N ARG A 36 -14.02 5.26 -0.87
CA ARG A 36 -13.95 4.90 -2.29
C ARG A 36 -12.54 4.99 -2.88
N GLU A 37 -11.71 5.92 -2.41
CA GLU A 37 -10.32 6.05 -2.85
C GLU A 37 -9.46 4.93 -2.26
N ILE A 38 -9.69 4.58 -0.98
CA ILE A 38 -9.02 3.45 -0.32
C ILE A 38 -9.37 2.13 -1.02
N GLN A 39 -10.62 1.95 -1.45
CA GLN A 39 -11.08 0.76 -2.19
C GLN A 39 -10.46 0.64 -3.60
N LYS A 40 -10.00 1.74 -4.20
CA LYS A 40 -9.35 1.71 -5.53
C LYS A 40 -7.90 1.22 -5.49
N LEU A 41 -7.28 1.13 -4.31
CA LEU A 41 -5.88 0.76 -4.16
C LEU A 41 -5.48 -0.56 -4.88
N PRO A 42 -6.25 -1.67 -4.82
CA PRO A 42 -5.95 -2.87 -5.60
C PRO A 42 -5.92 -2.60 -7.11
N GLN A 43 -6.89 -1.82 -7.62
CA GLN A 43 -6.98 -1.48 -9.05
C GLN A 43 -5.82 -0.57 -9.49
N GLN A 44 -5.37 0.33 -8.62
CA GLN A 44 -4.19 1.17 -8.88
C GLN A 44 -2.90 0.35 -8.98
N LEU A 45 -2.81 -0.76 -8.25
CA LEU A 45 -1.68 -1.69 -8.36
C LEU A 45 -1.72 -2.50 -9.67
N GLN A 46 -2.92 -2.92 -10.09
CA GLN A 46 -3.10 -3.68 -11.34
C GLN A 46 -2.87 -2.85 -12.61
N ASN A 47 -3.16 -1.54 -12.61
CA ASN A 47 -3.14 -0.71 -13.83
C ASN A 47 -2.17 0.48 -13.78
N PRO A 48 -0.85 0.23 -13.86
CA PRO A 48 0.18 1.27 -13.81
C PRO A 48 0.32 2.10 -15.10
N LEU A 49 -0.46 1.82 -16.15
CA LEU A 49 -0.38 2.50 -17.45
C LEU A 49 -1.52 3.52 -17.68
N LYS A 50 -2.65 3.37 -16.98
CA LYS A 50 -3.76 4.33 -17.08
C LYS A 50 -3.46 5.66 -16.37
N TYR A 51 -2.56 5.64 -15.39
CA TYR A 51 -2.08 6.81 -14.67
C TYR A 51 -0.60 6.99 -15.04
N ARG A 52 -0.15 8.23 -15.31
CA ARG A 52 1.25 8.52 -15.75
C ARG A 52 2.31 8.04 -14.74
N PHE A 53 1.89 7.68 -13.53
CA PHE A 53 2.69 7.17 -12.45
C PHE A 53 2.48 5.66 -12.26
N ARG A 54 3.57 4.93 -12.01
CA ARG A 54 3.54 3.53 -11.59
C ARG A 54 3.37 3.47 -10.07
N SER A 55 2.26 2.95 -9.59
CA SER A 55 2.03 2.72 -8.16
C SER A 55 2.86 1.54 -7.65
N LEU A 56 3.55 1.74 -6.53
CA LEU A 56 4.39 0.77 -5.84
C LEU A 56 3.95 0.70 -4.38
N LEU A 57 3.46 -0.46 -3.95
CA LEU A 57 3.12 -0.69 -2.54
C LEU A 57 4.24 -1.51 -1.88
N PHE A 58 4.85 -0.95 -0.84
CA PHE A 58 5.75 -1.66 0.05
C PHE A 58 5.03 -1.98 1.35
N VAL A 59 5.18 -3.22 1.83
CA VAL A 59 4.57 -3.71 3.06
C VAL A 59 5.67 -4.17 4.00
N ALA A 60 5.60 -3.70 5.24
CA ALA A 60 6.41 -4.20 6.35
C ALA A 60 5.59 -5.24 7.12
N GLU A 61 5.97 -6.50 7.01
CA GLU A 61 5.27 -7.63 7.61
C GLU A 61 6.05 -8.18 8.80
N GLY A 62 5.35 -8.34 9.93
CA GLY A 62 5.86 -8.90 11.17
C GLY A 62 5.56 -10.39 11.29
N ALA A 63 5.49 -10.88 12.53
CA ALA A 63 5.11 -12.27 12.78
C ALA A 63 3.67 -12.54 12.31
N ARG A 64 3.38 -13.81 11.99
CA ARG A 64 2.02 -14.28 11.61
C ARG A 64 1.39 -13.53 10.43
N LYS A 65 2.22 -13.00 9.50
CA LYS A 65 1.78 -12.24 8.33
C LYS A 65 1.00 -10.95 8.67
N GLN A 66 1.25 -10.40 9.85
CA GLN A 66 0.62 -9.15 10.27
C GLN A 66 1.38 -7.97 9.69
N VAL A 67 0.69 -7.11 8.94
CA VAL A 67 1.24 -5.86 8.43
C VAL A 67 1.48 -4.92 9.61
N GLN A 68 2.73 -4.50 9.77
CA GLN A 68 3.19 -3.54 10.78
C GLN A 68 3.29 -2.12 10.21
N GLY A 69 3.22 -1.98 8.89
CA GLY A 69 3.23 -0.69 8.20
C GLY A 69 3.34 -0.85 6.69
N PHE A 70 3.20 0.27 5.98
CA PHE A 70 3.28 0.28 4.52
C PHE A 70 3.76 1.63 4.00
N ALA A 71 4.20 1.63 2.74
CA ALA A 71 4.48 2.83 1.96
C ALA A 71 3.87 2.70 0.56
N LEU A 72 3.08 3.68 0.14
CA LEU A 72 2.58 3.81 -1.23
C LEU A 72 3.40 4.87 -1.96
N VAL A 73 4.10 4.45 -3.00
CA VAL A 73 5.00 5.29 -3.79
C VAL A 73 4.51 5.34 -5.23
N MET A 74 4.46 6.54 -5.80
CA MET A 74 4.19 6.78 -7.21
C MET A 74 5.51 7.07 -7.92
N HIS A 75 5.93 6.20 -8.84
CA HIS A 75 7.16 6.37 -9.62
C HIS A 75 6.84 6.91 -11.03
N GLU A 76 7.46 8.03 -11.39
CA GLU A 76 7.39 8.61 -12.74
C GLU A 76 8.67 8.25 -13.51
N PRO A 77 8.59 7.38 -14.54
CA PRO A 77 9.78 6.84 -15.18
C PRO A 77 10.47 7.79 -16.18
N ASN A 78 9.78 8.83 -16.67
CA ASN A 78 10.30 9.71 -17.71
C ASN A 78 11.22 10.79 -17.13
N VAL A 79 10.77 11.46 -16.07
CA VAL A 79 11.47 12.48 -15.29
C VAL A 79 12.27 11.86 -14.14
N ARG A 80 12.05 10.56 -13.84
CA ARG A 80 12.83 9.73 -12.90
C ARG A 80 12.76 10.22 -11.46
N PHE A 81 11.54 10.43 -10.97
CA PHE A 81 11.31 10.74 -9.56
C PHE A 81 10.28 9.81 -8.94
N CYS A 82 10.27 9.77 -7.61
CA CYS A 82 9.28 9.07 -6.81
C CYS A 82 8.55 10.08 -5.92
N PHE A 83 7.24 9.96 -5.84
CA PHE A 83 6.41 10.67 -4.88
C PHE A 83 5.91 9.67 -3.83
N LEU A 84 6.17 9.97 -2.56
CA LEU A 84 5.64 9.18 -1.45
C LEU A 84 4.23 9.70 -1.12
N ASP A 85 3.22 8.93 -1.48
CA ASP A 85 1.81 9.33 -1.32
C ASP A 85 1.35 9.07 0.12
N PHE A 86 1.59 7.85 0.62
CA PHE A 86 1.26 7.47 1.99
C PHE A 86 2.40 6.69 2.63
N LEU A 87 2.63 6.95 3.91
CA LEU A 87 3.52 6.18 4.78
C LEU A 87 2.87 6.12 6.16
N ALA A 88 2.56 4.91 6.63
CA ALA A 88 1.99 4.72 7.96
C ALA A 88 2.39 3.36 8.54
N SER A 89 2.46 3.29 9.87
CA SER A 89 2.58 2.04 10.62
C SER A 89 1.20 1.54 11.04
N ALA A 90 1.09 0.27 11.41
CA ALA A 90 -0.08 -0.20 12.14
C ALA A 90 -0.22 0.58 13.48
N PRO A 91 -1.45 0.80 13.98
CA PRO A 91 -1.66 1.43 15.27
C PRO A 91 -0.91 0.66 16.37
N GLY A 92 -0.22 1.39 17.25
CA GLY A 92 0.46 0.78 18.39
C GLY A 92 -0.55 0.09 19.31
N LYS A 93 -0.22 -1.11 19.79
CA LYS A 93 -0.93 -1.69 20.93
C LYS A 93 -0.44 -0.95 22.17
N THR A 94 -1.33 -0.20 22.80
CA THR A 94 -1.09 0.42 24.12
C THR A 94 -1.18 -0.63 25.21
#